data_AF-X0UHC7-F1
#
_entry.id   AF-X0UHC7-F1
#
_cell.length_a   1.000
_cell.length_b   1.000
_cell.length_c   1.000
_cell.angle_alpha   90.00
_cell.angle_beta   90.00
_cell.angle_gamma   90.00
#
_symmetry.space_group_name_H-M   'P 1'
#
loop_
_entity.id
_entity.type
_entity.pdbx_description
1 polymer ?
#
loop_
_entity_poly.entity_id
_entity_poly.type
_entity_poly.pdbx_seq_one_letter_code
_entity_poly.pdbx_strand_id
1 'polypeptide(L)'
;AMGGLDVLVFTAGIGQGSFGVRSLACQGLGYMGIYLNEDKNRMARGSDRIDDISTDDAPVRALIIPTNEEQMIAREILRTLNRRHGTKIIRTQEPTPIPVEVSAHHVHLSQQHVEGLFGPGRQLTFEQELSQSGQYASREKLALIGPKGKVERVRVLGPTRKETQIEISMTEQFKLGIHPPIRESGDIEDSPGITIEGAKGNITTDRGVICALRHIHMSPEDALRFGLRDKDMVLVRVEGERELIFGDVLIRVHPSFQLAMHIDTDEANA
;
A
#
# COMPACT_ATOMS: atom_id res chain seq x y z
N ALA A 1 -18.26 2.06 -9.70
CA ALA A 1 -19.18 0.95 -10.06
C ALA A 1 -18.37 -0.35 -10.04
N MET A 2 -18.98 -1.50 -9.69
CA MET A 2 -18.23 -2.78 -9.47
C MET A 2 -17.67 -3.44 -10.74
N GLY A 3 -17.92 -2.91 -11.94
CA GLY A 3 -17.29 -3.41 -13.18
C GLY A 3 -17.80 -4.76 -13.71
N GLY A 4 -18.47 -5.57 -12.87
CA GLY A 4 -19.01 -6.89 -13.24
C GLY A 4 -19.18 -7.78 -12.01
N LEU A 5 -19.35 -9.09 -12.25
CA LEU A 5 -19.33 -10.14 -11.22
C LEU A 5 -18.39 -11.25 -11.70
N ASP A 6 -17.34 -11.56 -10.94
CA ASP A 6 -16.39 -12.62 -11.29
C ASP A 6 -16.72 -13.94 -10.58
N VAL A 7 -17.16 -13.85 -9.31
CA VAL A 7 -17.38 -15.01 -8.44
C VAL A 7 -18.59 -14.79 -7.53
N LEU A 8 -19.43 -15.82 -7.41
CA LEU A 8 -20.46 -15.96 -6.37
C LEU A 8 -19.98 -16.97 -5.31
N VAL A 9 -19.99 -16.59 -4.04
CA VAL A 9 -19.55 -17.47 -2.95
C VAL A 9 -20.71 -17.87 -2.05
N PHE A 10 -20.85 -19.17 -1.81
CA PHE A 10 -21.67 -19.74 -0.76
C PHE A 10 -20.80 -20.11 0.44
N THR A 11 -21.18 -19.64 1.62
CA THR A 11 -20.48 -19.92 2.88
C THR A 11 -21.49 -20.00 4.02
N ALA A 12 -21.01 -20.40 5.20
CA ALA A 12 -21.77 -20.63 6.43
C ALA A 12 -22.88 -21.69 6.30
N GLY A 13 -23.35 -22.18 7.46
CA GLY A 13 -24.26 -23.33 7.62
C GLY A 13 -25.10 -23.74 6.41
N ILE A 14 -26.12 -22.94 6.06
CA ILE A 14 -27.07 -23.28 4.97
C ILE A 14 -26.41 -23.17 3.58
N GLY A 15 -25.60 -22.14 3.35
CA GLY A 15 -24.92 -21.94 2.07
C GLY A 15 -23.99 -23.10 1.72
N GLN A 16 -23.28 -23.64 2.72
CA GLN A 16 -22.41 -24.80 2.56
C GLN A 16 -23.17 -26.13 2.52
N GLY A 17 -24.15 -26.30 3.41
CA GLY A 17 -24.79 -27.60 3.63
C GLY A 17 -25.96 -27.91 2.71
N SER A 18 -26.60 -26.90 2.10
CA SER A 18 -27.86 -27.10 1.36
C SER A 18 -27.69 -26.86 -0.14
N PHE A 19 -27.50 -27.95 -0.89
CA PHE A 19 -27.49 -27.91 -2.36
C PHE A 19 -28.79 -27.29 -2.92
N GLY A 20 -29.94 -27.61 -2.32
CA GLY A 20 -31.24 -27.11 -2.79
C GLY A 20 -31.38 -25.60 -2.64
N VAL A 21 -30.86 -25.02 -1.54
CA VAL A 21 -30.85 -23.57 -1.36
C VAL A 21 -29.93 -22.91 -2.40
N ARG A 22 -28.77 -23.51 -2.70
CA ARG A 22 -27.88 -23.00 -3.75
C ARG A 22 -28.54 -23.03 -5.13
N SER A 23 -29.17 -24.14 -5.51
CA SER A 23 -29.89 -24.25 -6.79
C SER A 23 -31.00 -23.21 -6.92
N LEU A 24 -31.80 -23.03 -5.86
CA LEU A 24 -32.87 -22.03 -5.83
C LEU A 24 -32.33 -20.60 -5.88
N ALA A 25 -31.26 -20.31 -5.15
CA ALA A 25 -30.64 -18.98 -5.15
C ALA A 25 -30.06 -18.59 -6.52
N CYS A 26 -29.55 -19.57 -7.27
CA CYS A 26 -29.00 -19.34 -8.62
C CYS A 26 -30.04 -19.47 -9.74
N GLN A 27 -31.28 -19.85 -9.42
CA GLN A 27 -32.31 -20.04 -10.43
C GLN A 27 -32.60 -18.73 -11.19
N GLY A 28 -32.50 -18.79 -12.51
CA GLY A 28 -32.77 -17.63 -13.38
C GLY A 28 -31.64 -16.60 -13.44
N LEU A 29 -30.49 -16.82 -12.80
CA LEU A 29 -29.34 -15.91 -12.83
C LEU A 29 -28.39 -16.14 -14.02
N GLY A 30 -28.79 -16.92 -15.03
CA GLY A 30 -27.97 -17.19 -16.22
C GLY A 30 -27.60 -15.94 -17.00
N TYR A 31 -28.45 -14.91 -17.01
CA TYR A 31 -28.14 -13.61 -17.65
C TYR A 31 -26.99 -12.86 -16.95
N MET A 32 -26.69 -13.20 -15.71
CA MET A 32 -25.52 -12.71 -14.97
C MET A 32 -24.29 -13.61 -15.15
N GLY A 33 -24.35 -14.63 -16.00
CA GLY A 33 -23.25 -15.57 -16.24
C GLY A 33 -23.11 -16.68 -15.19
N ILE A 34 -24.09 -16.85 -14.30
CA ILE A 34 -24.07 -17.88 -13.25
C ILE A 34 -24.75 -19.14 -13.78
N TYR A 35 -23.97 -20.21 -13.98
CA TYR A 35 -24.45 -21.52 -14.42
C TYR A 35 -23.93 -22.61 -13.48
N LEU A 36 -24.84 -23.23 -12.72
CA LEU A 36 -24.50 -24.31 -11.80
C LEU A 36 -24.44 -25.66 -12.51
N ASN A 37 -23.44 -26.46 -12.17
CA ASN A 37 -23.45 -27.89 -12.42
C ASN A 37 -24.14 -28.58 -11.23
N GLU A 38 -25.35 -29.07 -11.45
CA GLU A 38 -26.18 -29.63 -10.36
C GLU A 38 -25.61 -30.91 -9.74
N ASP A 39 -24.81 -31.67 -10.47
CA ASP A 39 -24.13 -32.85 -9.93
C ASP A 39 -22.97 -32.43 -9.01
N LYS A 40 -22.12 -31.49 -9.45
CA LYS A 40 -21.07 -30.88 -8.60
C LYS A 40 -21.70 -30.24 -7.36
N ASN A 41 -22.80 -29.52 -7.53
CA ASN A 41 -23.54 -28.87 -6.46
C ASN A 41 -24.05 -29.85 -5.41
N ARG A 42 -24.59 -31.00 -5.83
CA ARG A 42 -25.11 -32.04 -4.94
C ARG A 42 -23.99 -32.82 -4.23
N MET A 43 -22.86 -33.02 -4.90
CA MET A 43 -21.71 -33.75 -4.36
C MET A 43 -20.85 -32.92 -3.41
N ALA A 44 -20.89 -31.60 -3.54
CA ALA A 44 -20.11 -30.68 -2.72
C ALA A 44 -20.50 -30.81 -1.24
N ARG A 45 -19.49 -30.90 -0.39
CA ARG A 45 -19.65 -31.04 1.07
C ARG A 45 -19.35 -29.74 1.80
N GLY A 46 -18.55 -28.85 1.19
CA GLY A 46 -18.34 -27.48 1.67
C GLY A 46 -17.72 -27.34 3.06
N SER A 47 -17.20 -28.43 3.66
CA SER A 47 -16.72 -28.45 5.04
C SER A 47 -15.21 -28.26 5.16
N ASP A 48 -14.42 -28.84 4.24
CA ASP A 48 -12.96 -28.98 4.42
C ASP A 48 -12.13 -28.42 3.24
N ARG A 49 -12.80 -28.03 2.15
CA ARG A 49 -12.15 -27.54 0.92
C ARG A 49 -13.06 -26.57 0.19
N ILE A 50 -12.48 -25.79 -0.73
CA ILE A 50 -13.24 -24.99 -1.69
C ILE A 50 -13.79 -25.92 -2.76
N ASP A 51 -15.11 -25.94 -2.93
CA ASP A 51 -15.79 -26.71 -3.97
C ASP A 51 -16.31 -25.75 -5.05
N ASP A 52 -15.92 -25.97 -6.30
CA ASP A 52 -16.47 -25.22 -7.45
C ASP A 52 -17.67 -25.97 -8.04
N ILE A 53 -18.83 -25.33 -7.99
CA ILE A 53 -20.12 -25.91 -8.40
C ILE A 53 -20.63 -25.36 -9.73
N SER A 54 -19.77 -24.68 -10.49
CA SER A 54 -20.11 -24.10 -11.80
C SER A 54 -19.98 -25.12 -12.93
N THR A 55 -20.68 -24.87 -14.04
CA THR A 55 -20.33 -25.50 -15.33
C THR A 55 -18.95 -25.04 -15.79
N ASP A 56 -18.30 -25.81 -16.67
CA ASP A 56 -16.92 -25.53 -17.07
C ASP A 56 -16.81 -24.25 -17.94
N ASP A 57 -17.90 -23.89 -18.60
CA ASP A 57 -18.06 -22.72 -19.47
C ASP A 57 -18.70 -21.49 -18.78
N ALA A 58 -19.03 -21.58 -17.48
CA ALA A 58 -19.67 -20.50 -16.75
C ALA A 58 -18.78 -19.24 -16.68
N PRO A 59 -19.24 -18.07 -17.17
CA PRO A 59 -18.50 -16.81 -17.04
C PRO A 59 -18.26 -16.37 -15.59
N VAL A 60 -19.19 -16.69 -14.68
CA VAL A 60 -19.08 -16.43 -13.24
C VAL A 60 -18.91 -17.75 -12.49
N ARG A 61 -17.88 -17.83 -11.63
CA ARG A 61 -17.66 -19.02 -10.80
C ARG A 61 -18.55 -19.00 -9.56
N ALA A 62 -19.28 -20.07 -9.31
CA ALA A 62 -20.00 -20.32 -8.07
C ALA A 62 -19.16 -21.26 -7.19
N LEU A 63 -18.67 -20.74 -6.06
CA LEU A 63 -17.78 -21.47 -5.15
C LEU A 63 -18.46 -21.68 -3.80
N ILE A 64 -18.21 -22.83 -3.18
CA ILE A 64 -18.50 -23.05 -1.75
C ILE A 64 -17.20 -22.92 -1.00
N ILE A 65 -17.12 -21.95 -0.08
CA ILE A 65 -15.93 -21.68 0.72
C ILE A 65 -16.26 -21.97 2.19
N PRO A 66 -15.54 -22.90 2.86
CA PRO A 66 -15.71 -23.15 4.28
C PRO A 66 -15.41 -21.87 5.06
N THR A 67 -16.26 -21.56 6.05
CA THR A 67 -16.02 -20.49 7.00
C THR A 67 -15.42 -21.12 8.25
N ASN A 68 -14.59 -20.35 8.93
CA ASN A 68 -14.05 -20.71 10.23
C ASN A 68 -14.26 -19.51 11.15
N GLU A 69 -15.48 -19.39 11.65
CA GLU A 69 -15.93 -18.33 12.53
C GLU A 69 -15.05 -18.28 13.79
N GLU A 70 -14.70 -19.44 14.35
CA GLU A 70 -13.83 -19.56 15.51
C GLU A 70 -12.44 -19.00 15.24
N GLN A 71 -11.86 -19.26 14.06
CA GLN A 71 -10.58 -18.70 13.66
C GLN A 71 -10.67 -17.18 13.43
N MET A 72 -11.77 -16.68 12.86
CA MET A 72 -12.00 -15.23 12.70
C MET A 72 -12.10 -14.56 14.08
N ILE A 73 -12.91 -15.12 14.98
CA ILE A 73 -13.05 -14.65 16.37
C ILE A 73 -11.70 -14.71 17.09
N ALA A 74 -10.95 -15.80 16.99
CA ALA A 74 -9.64 -15.92 17.61
C ALA A 74 -8.65 -14.88 17.09
N ARG A 75 -8.61 -14.64 15.77
CA ARG A 75 -7.80 -13.58 15.16
C ARG A 75 -8.20 -12.20 15.69
N GLU A 76 -9.50 -11.93 15.80
CA GLU A 76 -9.98 -10.63 16.27
C GLU A 76 -9.77 -10.43 17.77
N ILE A 77 -9.87 -11.48 18.58
CA ILE A 77 -9.50 -11.48 20.00
C ILE A 77 -8.00 -11.18 20.14
N LEU A 78 -7.14 -11.86 19.39
CA LEU A 78 -5.70 -11.62 19.42
C LEU A 78 -5.36 -10.17 19.02
N ARG A 79 -5.98 -9.64 17.96
CA ARG A 79 -5.86 -8.23 17.58
C ARG A 79 -6.30 -7.29 18.70
N THR A 80 -7.44 -7.56 19.32
CA THR A 80 -8.01 -6.74 20.40
C THR A 80 -7.15 -6.76 21.67
N LEU A 81 -6.64 -7.94 22.05
CA LEU A 81 -5.75 -8.09 23.21
C LEU A 81 -4.42 -7.35 22.99
N ASN A 82 -3.84 -7.47 21.80
CA ASN A 82 -2.62 -6.74 21.43
C ASN A 82 -2.85 -5.22 21.51
N ARG A 83 -3.97 -4.72 20.96
CA ARG A 83 -4.35 -3.29 21.05
C ARG A 83 -4.46 -2.83 22.51
N ARG A 84 -5.18 -3.57 23.37
CA ARG A 84 -5.35 -3.21 24.79
C ARG A 84 -4.03 -3.16 25.55
N HIS A 85 -3.09 -4.05 25.23
CA HIS A 85 -1.78 -4.07 25.88
C HIS A 85 -0.93 -2.87 25.46
N GLY A 86 -0.83 -2.60 24.15
CA GLY A 86 -0.12 -1.43 23.63
C GLY A 86 -0.67 -0.10 24.17
N THR A 87 -1.99 0.08 24.16
CA THR A 87 -2.61 1.32 24.68
C THR A 87 -2.35 1.54 26.18
N LYS A 88 -2.28 0.47 26.99
CA LYS A 88 -1.92 0.61 28.42
C LYS A 88 -0.48 1.06 28.59
N ILE A 89 0.46 0.47 27.85
CA ILE A 89 1.89 0.82 27.89
C ILE A 89 2.07 2.30 27.53
N ILE A 90 1.49 2.73 26.41
CA ILE A 90 1.58 4.12 25.93
C ILE A 90 1.01 5.10 26.97
N ARG A 91 -0.12 4.78 27.61
CA ARG A 91 -0.75 5.64 28.63
C ARG A 91 0.03 5.75 29.93
N THR A 92 0.88 4.77 30.24
CA THR A 92 1.69 4.76 31.47
C THR A 92 3.05 5.41 31.29
N GLN A 93 3.46 5.73 30.07
CA GLN A 93 4.72 6.40 29.77
C GLN A 93 4.52 7.90 29.55
N GLU A 94 5.57 8.69 29.75
CA GLU A 94 5.55 10.09 29.34
C GLU A 94 5.35 10.18 27.81
N PRO A 95 4.38 10.99 27.35
CA PRO A 95 4.11 11.13 25.93
C PRO A 95 5.35 11.68 25.24
N THR A 96 5.96 10.83 24.43
CA THR A 96 7.12 11.21 23.62
C THR A 96 6.59 11.62 22.26
N PRO A 97 6.74 12.90 21.86
CA PRO A 97 6.25 13.35 20.57
C PRO A 97 7.01 12.62 19.46
N ILE A 98 6.29 12.21 18.43
CA ILE A 98 6.87 11.66 17.20
C ILE A 98 7.07 12.85 16.24
N PRO A 99 8.31 13.17 15.83
CA PRO A 99 8.55 14.23 14.85
C PRO A 99 7.82 13.93 13.53
N VAL A 100 7.21 14.95 12.95
CA VAL A 100 6.55 14.85 11.63
C VAL A 100 7.47 15.45 10.57
N GLU A 101 7.71 14.69 9.51
CA GLU A 101 8.54 15.06 8.37
C GLU A 101 7.71 15.05 7.09
N VAL A 102 7.63 16.21 6.45
CA VAL A 102 6.86 16.40 5.24
C VAL A 102 7.73 16.10 4.04
N SER A 103 7.32 15.10 3.27
CA SER A 103 7.98 14.65 2.06
C SER A 103 7.36 15.32 0.85
N ALA A 104 8.09 16.25 0.24
CA ALA A 104 7.75 16.74 -1.10
C ALA A 104 8.05 15.67 -2.16
N HIS A 105 7.61 15.93 -3.39
CA HIS A 105 7.87 15.08 -4.53
C HIS A 105 9.37 14.85 -4.75
N HIS A 106 9.74 13.58 -4.81
CA HIS A 106 11.14 13.19 -4.89
C HIS A 106 11.32 11.87 -5.63
N VAL A 107 12.58 11.53 -5.90
CA VAL A 107 12.94 10.33 -6.64
C VAL A 107 14.18 9.69 -6.06
N HIS A 108 14.13 8.37 -5.96
CA HIS A 108 15.29 7.51 -5.75
C HIS A 108 15.70 6.93 -7.11
N LEU A 109 16.98 7.01 -7.44
CA LEU A 109 17.49 6.58 -8.75
C LEU A 109 18.35 5.32 -8.66
N SER A 110 18.27 4.47 -9.68
CA SER A 110 19.30 3.47 -9.95
C SER A 110 20.56 4.12 -10.49
N GLN A 111 21.72 3.47 -10.31
CA GLN A 111 22.98 3.98 -10.85
C GLN A 111 22.93 4.14 -12.38
N GLN A 112 22.29 3.20 -13.08
CA GLN A 112 22.07 3.28 -14.52
C GLN A 112 21.29 4.54 -14.92
N HIS A 113 20.25 4.88 -14.16
CA HIS A 113 19.46 6.08 -14.44
C HIS A 113 20.17 7.38 -14.04
N VAL A 114 20.99 7.37 -12.98
CA VAL A 114 21.88 8.50 -12.69
C VAL A 114 22.76 8.80 -13.90
N GLU A 115 23.35 7.77 -14.51
CA GLU A 115 24.23 7.96 -15.67
C GLU A 115 23.48 8.42 -16.92
N GLY A 116 22.29 7.88 -17.18
CA GLY A 116 21.48 8.32 -18.32
C GLY A 116 20.93 9.75 -18.18
N LEU A 117 20.65 10.21 -16.95
CA LEU A 117 20.10 11.54 -16.70
C LEU A 117 21.18 12.62 -16.52
N PHE A 118 22.35 12.26 -15.97
CA PHE A 118 23.38 13.22 -15.58
C PHE A 118 24.73 13.00 -16.26
N GLY A 119 24.91 11.90 -16.99
CA GLY A 119 26.09 11.58 -17.80
C GLY A 119 26.85 10.33 -17.33
N PRO A 120 27.62 9.67 -18.23
CA PRO A 120 28.33 8.41 -17.91
C PRO A 120 29.26 8.52 -16.69
N GLY A 121 29.25 7.50 -15.83
CA GLY A 121 30.08 7.43 -14.62
C GLY A 121 29.75 8.43 -13.52
N ARG A 122 28.64 9.18 -13.63
CA ARG A 122 28.24 10.15 -12.59
C ARG A 122 27.75 9.47 -11.32
N GLN A 123 28.05 10.12 -10.20
CA GLN A 123 27.53 9.80 -8.88
C GLN A 123 26.66 10.96 -8.40
N LEU A 124 25.70 10.66 -7.52
CA LEU A 124 24.88 11.68 -6.87
C LEU A 124 25.74 12.58 -5.99
N THR A 125 25.47 13.88 -6.03
CA THR A 125 26.24 14.85 -5.27
C THR A 125 25.51 15.15 -3.97
N PHE A 126 26.11 14.78 -2.84
CA PHE A 126 25.59 15.11 -1.51
C PHE A 126 25.31 16.63 -1.38
N GLU A 127 24.14 16.98 -0.84
CA GLU A 127 23.79 18.35 -0.45
C GLU A 127 23.48 18.44 1.03
N GLN A 128 22.58 17.59 1.54
CA GLN A 128 22.10 17.65 2.91
C GLN A 128 21.72 16.26 3.43
N GLU A 129 22.06 15.97 4.67
CA GLU A 129 21.67 14.73 5.35
C GLU A 129 20.17 14.75 5.69
N LEU A 130 19.51 13.59 5.55
CA LEU A 130 18.13 13.40 6.00
C LEU A 130 18.10 12.75 7.39
N SER A 131 16.94 12.76 8.03
CA SER A 131 16.72 12.14 9.35
C SER A 131 17.09 10.65 9.38
N GLN A 132 16.72 9.91 8.34
CA GLN A 132 17.01 8.49 8.24
C GLN A 132 18.48 8.27 7.92
N SER A 133 19.19 7.54 8.80
CA SER A 133 20.63 7.38 8.74
C SER A 133 21.11 6.86 7.38
N GLY A 134 22.08 7.57 6.80
CA GLY A 134 22.68 7.24 5.51
C GLY A 134 21.85 7.67 4.29
N GLN A 135 20.68 8.30 4.46
CA GLN A 135 19.94 8.94 3.37
C GLN A 135 20.31 10.42 3.26
N TYR A 136 20.30 10.96 2.04
CA TYR A 136 20.62 12.36 1.80
C TYR A 136 19.83 12.96 0.63
N ALA A 137 19.56 14.25 0.70
CA ALA A 137 19.14 15.05 -0.44
C ALA A 137 20.37 15.34 -1.33
N SER A 138 20.22 15.12 -2.62
CA SER A 138 21.26 15.40 -3.62
C SER A 138 21.08 16.79 -4.23
N ARG A 139 22.17 17.38 -4.72
CA ARG A 139 22.13 18.67 -5.46
C ARG A 139 21.36 18.55 -6.76
N GLU A 140 21.37 17.37 -7.35
CA GLU A 140 20.63 17.05 -8.55
C GLU A 140 19.12 17.25 -8.34
N LYS A 141 18.49 17.85 -9.35
CA LYS A 141 17.05 17.97 -9.47
C LYS A 141 16.66 17.59 -10.89
N LEU A 142 15.44 17.12 -11.04
CA LEU A 142 14.90 16.67 -12.32
C LEU A 142 13.47 17.14 -12.52
N ALA A 143 12.94 16.85 -13.70
CA ALA A 143 11.53 17.03 -13.98
C ALA A 143 10.87 15.70 -14.32
N LEU A 144 9.61 15.58 -13.91
CA LEU A 144 8.72 14.47 -14.24
C LEU A 144 7.75 14.95 -15.31
N ILE A 145 7.65 14.22 -16.40
CA ILE A 145 6.80 14.54 -17.55
C ILE A 145 5.82 13.39 -17.74
N GLY A 146 4.54 13.67 -17.46
CA GLY A 146 3.44 12.76 -17.71
C GLY A 146 2.62 13.17 -18.95
N PRO A 147 1.59 12.39 -19.32
CA PRO A 147 0.78 12.65 -20.51
C PRO A 147 0.09 14.03 -20.55
N LYS A 148 -0.24 14.60 -19.40
CA LYS A 148 -0.97 15.88 -19.32
C LYS A 148 -0.08 17.09 -18.98
N GLY A 149 1.10 16.86 -18.42
CA GLY A 149 1.90 17.97 -17.90
C GLY A 149 3.20 17.55 -17.24
N LYS A 150 3.80 18.53 -16.57
CA LYS A 150 5.16 18.43 -16.03
C LYS A 150 5.23 18.93 -14.59
N VAL A 151 6.00 18.23 -13.76
CA VAL A 151 6.42 18.66 -12.42
C VAL A 151 7.91 18.91 -12.46
N GLU A 152 8.34 20.11 -12.08
CA GLU A 152 9.75 20.51 -12.11
C GLU A 152 10.38 20.51 -10.72
N ARG A 153 11.71 20.60 -10.69
CA ARG A 153 12.52 20.73 -9.45
C ARG A 153 12.29 19.57 -8.48
N VAL A 154 12.00 18.39 -9.01
CA VAL A 154 11.83 17.15 -8.24
C VAL A 154 13.16 16.78 -7.62
N ARG A 155 13.16 16.58 -6.29
CA ARG A 155 14.39 16.34 -5.54
C ARG A 155 14.90 14.91 -5.76
N VAL A 156 16.20 14.75 -5.99
CA VAL A 156 16.84 13.42 -6.01
C VAL A 156 17.34 13.06 -4.62
N LEU A 157 16.97 11.89 -4.12
CA LEU A 157 17.42 11.36 -2.84
C LEU A 157 18.43 10.21 -3.05
N GLY A 158 19.55 10.30 -2.33
CA GLY A 158 20.60 9.29 -2.32
C GLY A 158 20.62 8.47 -1.02
N PRO A 159 21.37 7.36 -0.98
CA PRO A 159 22.19 6.82 -2.08
C PRO A 159 21.34 6.22 -3.21
N THR A 160 22.00 5.82 -4.30
CA THR A 160 21.33 5.10 -5.38
C THR A 160 20.74 3.78 -4.88
N ARG A 161 19.61 3.39 -5.47
CA ARG A 161 18.91 2.14 -5.17
C ARG A 161 19.07 1.16 -6.32
N LYS A 162 18.58 -0.07 -6.14
CA LYS A 162 18.55 -1.07 -7.23
C LYS A 162 17.58 -0.65 -8.34
N GLU A 163 16.42 -0.15 -7.96
CA GLU A 163 15.37 0.30 -8.87
C GLU A 163 15.06 1.78 -8.64
N THR A 164 14.61 2.45 -9.71
CA THR A 164 14.14 3.83 -9.64
C THR A 164 12.71 3.88 -9.12
N GLN A 165 12.46 4.76 -8.17
CA GLN A 165 11.16 4.98 -7.57
C GLN A 165 10.89 6.46 -7.45
N ILE A 166 9.68 6.87 -7.82
CA ILE A 166 9.20 8.24 -7.80
C ILE A 166 8.05 8.31 -6.81
N GLU A 167 8.13 9.24 -5.87
CA GLU A 167 7.07 9.50 -4.91
C GLU A 167 6.48 10.88 -5.21
N ILE A 168 5.18 10.93 -5.53
CA ILE A 168 4.44 12.16 -5.83
C ILE A 168 3.19 12.26 -4.93
N SER A 169 2.64 13.47 -4.81
CA SER A 169 1.38 13.66 -4.08
C SER A 169 0.15 13.29 -4.91
N MET A 170 -0.98 13.08 -4.24
CA MET A 170 -2.27 12.79 -4.88
C MET A 170 -2.81 13.97 -5.71
N THR A 171 -2.37 15.19 -5.43
CA THR A 171 -2.66 16.37 -6.26
C THR A 171 -1.86 16.32 -7.57
N GLU A 172 -0.60 15.87 -7.52
CA GLU A 172 0.30 15.89 -8.68
C GLU A 172 -0.07 14.86 -9.76
N GLN A 173 -0.70 13.74 -9.40
CA GLN A 173 -1.17 12.76 -10.38
C GLN A 173 -2.11 13.37 -11.43
N PHE A 174 -2.96 14.34 -11.04
CA PHE A 174 -3.85 15.03 -11.98
C PHE A 174 -3.08 15.91 -12.96
N LYS A 175 -2.04 16.59 -12.47
CA LYS A 175 -1.18 17.47 -13.27
C LYS A 175 -0.34 16.67 -14.27
N LEU A 176 0.20 15.54 -13.84
CA LEU A 176 0.98 14.65 -14.69
C LEU A 176 0.08 13.83 -15.63
N GLY A 177 -1.16 13.54 -15.24
CA GLY A 177 -2.09 12.73 -16.02
C GLY A 177 -1.81 11.23 -15.93
N ILE A 178 -1.37 10.78 -14.75
CA ILE A 178 -1.16 9.37 -14.39
C ILE A 178 -1.99 9.03 -13.16
N HIS A 179 -2.11 7.75 -12.81
CA HIS A 179 -2.86 7.28 -11.65
C HIS A 179 -2.04 6.29 -10.84
N PRO A 180 -1.04 6.77 -10.07
CA PRO A 180 -0.22 5.91 -9.24
C PRO A 180 -1.00 5.34 -8.05
N PRO A 181 -0.70 4.10 -7.61
CA PRO A 181 -1.28 3.54 -6.40
C PRO A 181 -0.65 4.18 -5.15
N ILE A 182 -1.37 4.14 -4.03
CA ILE A 182 -0.82 4.44 -2.69
C ILE A 182 -0.08 3.19 -2.20
N ARG A 183 1.24 3.29 -1.95
CA ARG A 183 2.09 2.13 -1.61
C ARG A 183 3.18 2.47 -0.60
N GLU A 184 3.70 1.44 0.05
CA GLU A 184 4.95 1.54 0.81
C GLU A 184 6.14 1.73 -0.12
N SER A 185 7.14 2.52 0.32
CA SER A 185 8.41 2.67 -0.41
C SER A 185 9.09 1.30 -0.62
N GLY A 186 9.34 0.95 -1.88
CA GLY A 186 9.86 -0.36 -2.32
C GLY A 186 8.83 -1.23 -3.03
N ASP A 187 7.53 -0.98 -2.84
CA ASP A 187 6.46 -1.69 -3.53
C ASP A 187 5.98 -0.90 -4.76
N ILE A 188 6.62 -1.20 -5.90
CA ILE A 188 6.39 -0.52 -7.18
C ILE A 188 5.69 -1.42 -8.21
N GLU A 189 5.18 -2.58 -7.81
CA GLU A 189 4.44 -3.47 -8.71
C GLU A 189 3.11 -2.86 -9.13
N ASP A 190 2.75 -3.05 -10.41
CA ASP A 190 1.56 -2.47 -11.05
C ASP A 190 1.45 -0.93 -10.93
N SER A 191 2.58 -0.25 -10.73
CA SER A 191 2.65 1.20 -10.73
C SER A 191 2.90 1.75 -12.14
N PRO A 192 2.37 2.94 -12.47
CA PRO A 192 2.65 3.56 -13.76
C PRO A 192 4.11 4.01 -13.86
N GLY A 193 4.61 4.04 -15.09
CA GLY A 193 5.86 4.68 -15.45
C GLY A 193 5.72 6.18 -15.72
N ILE A 194 6.85 6.85 -15.94
CA ILE A 194 6.90 8.27 -16.29
C ILE A 194 8.17 8.62 -17.06
N THR A 195 8.15 9.73 -17.80
CA THR A 195 9.37 10.29 -18.38
C THR A 195 10.05 11.21 -17.38
N ILE A 196 11.34 10.97 -17.15
CA ILE A 196 12.21 11.71 -16.26
C ILE A 196 13.20 12.50 -17.11
N GLU A 197 13.22 13.82 -16.94
CA GLU A 197 14.14 14.74 -17.64
C GLU A 197 15.24 15.21 -16.68
N GLY A 198 16.49 14.91 -17.05
CA GLY A 198 17.70 15.31 -16.35
C GLY A 198 18.54 16.29 -17.14
N ALA A 199 19.68 16.72 -16.58
CA ALA A 199 20.53 17.74 -17.18
C ALA A 199 21.24 17.30 -18.48
N LYS A 200 21.39 16.00 -18.71
CA LYS A 200 22.12 15.42 -19.85
C LYS A 200 21.27 14.51 -20.74
N GLY A 201 20.06 14.16 -20.31
CA GLY A 201 19.22 13.25 -21.06
C GLY A 201 17.89 12.99 -20.37
N ASN A 202 17.05 12.23 -21.07
CA ASN A 202 15.73 11.82 -20.61
C ASN A 202 15.66 10.29 -20.55
N ILE A 203 14.94 9.77 -19.56
CA ILE A 203 14.68 8.35 -19.40
C ILE A 203 13.17 8.16 -19.25
N THR A 204 12.60 7.15 -19.89
CA THR A 204 11.21 6.75 -19.65
C THR A 204 11.22 5.45 -18.87
N THR A 205 10.56 5.43 -17.71
CA THR A 205 10.32 4.20 -16.95
C THR A 205 8.97 3.61 -17.36
N ASP A 206 8.85 2.29 -17.28
CA ASP A 206 7.61 1.53 -17.49
C ASP A 206 6.78 1.44 -16.20
N ARG A 207 7.46 1.46 -15.04
CA ARG A 207 6.89 1.48 -13.69
C ARG A 207 7.67 2.41 -12.76
N GLY A 208 7.23 2.53 -11.51
CA GLY A 208 7.99 3.12 -10.41
C GLY A 208 7.38 4.34 -9.76
N VAL A 209 6.24 4.85 -10.24
CA VAL A 209 5.58 6.03 -9.65
C VAL A 209 4.51 5.62 -8.65
N ILE A 210 4.64 6.06 -7.41
CA ILE A 210 3.70 5.79 -6.32
C ILE A 210 3.28 7.09 -5.63
N CYS A 211 2.14 7.06 -4.96
CA CYS A 211 1.87 7.97 -3.85
C CYS A 211 2.31 7.27 -2.56
N ALA A 212 3.13 7.95 -1.75
CA ALA A 212 3.69 7.34 -0.56
C ALA A 212 2.58 7.07 0.48
N LEU A 213 2.48 5.83 0.95
CA LEU A 213 1.66 5.50 2.11
C LEU A 213 2.32 6.12 3.35
N ARG A 214 1.59 6.97 4.07
CA ARG A 214 2.06 7.53 5.34
C ARG A 214 2.52 6.45 6.32
N HIS A 215 3.64 6.71 6.97
CA HIS A 215 4.28 5.72 7.82
C HIS A 215 5.10 6.37 8.93
N ILE A 216 5.43 5.58 9.96
CA ILE A 216 6.37 5.97 11.01
C ILE A 216 7.55 5.03 10.96
N HIS A 217 8.73 5.61 10.79
CA HIS A 217 10.00 4.93 10.99
C HIS A 217 10.28 4.81 12.50
N MET A 218 10.67 3.62 12.94
CA MET A 218 11.01 3.32 14.34
C MET A 218 12.26 2.45 14.40
N SER A 219 13.14 2.73 15.36
CA SER A 219 14.13 1.73 15.79
C SER A 219 13.42 0.60 16.57
N PRO A 220 14.05 -0.57 16.77
CA PRO A 220 13.50 -1.61 17.64
C PRO A 220 13.25 -1.13 19.08
N GLU A 221 14.06 -0.20 19.57
CA GLU A 221 13.90 0.41 20.89
C GLU A 221 12.66 1.32 20.93
N ASP A 222 12.45 2.14 19.90
CA ASP A 222 11.25 2.98 19.78
C ASP A 222 9.99 2.10 19.71
N ALA A 223 10.00 1.07 18.87
CA ALA A 223 8.89 0.15 18.73
C ALA A 223 8.53 -0.51 20.07
N LEU A 224 9.55 -0.96 20.82
CA LEU A 224 9.35 -1.50 22.17
C LEU A 224 8.79 -0.46 23.14
N ARG A 225 9.32 0.77 23.11
CA ARG A 225 8.86 1.90 23.94
C ARG A 225 7.38 2.18 23.71
N PHE A 226 6.96 2.27 22.45
CA PHE A 226 5.56 2.50 22.08
C PHE A 226 4.68 1.23 22.16
N GLY A 227 5.27 0.06 22.43
CA GLY A 227 4.53 -1.21 22.45
C GLY A 227 3.99 -1.61 21.07
N LEU A 228 4.69 -1.21 20.01
CA LEU A 228 4.36 -1.44 18.60
C LEU A 228 5.31 -2.45 17.97
N ARG A 229 4.91 -2.99 16.83
CA ARG A 229 5.68 -3.96 16.04
C ARG A 229 5.76 -3.51 14.59
N ASP A 230 6.72 -4.07 13.85
CA ASP A 230 6.79 -3.87 12.41
C ASP A 230 5.47 -4.27 11.75
N LYS A 231 5.03 -3.45 10.80
CA LYS A 231 3.76 -3.58 10.06
C LYS A 231 2.48 -3.42 10.87
N ASP A 232 2.55 -2.94 12.12
CA ASP A 232 1.35 -2.48 12.80
C ASP A 232 0.74 -1.29 12.04
N MET A 233 -0.59 -1.22 12.02
CA MET A 233 -1.35 -0.07 11.48
C MET A 233 -1.95 0.71 12.65
N VAL A 234 -1.61 1.99 12.75
CA VAL A 234 -2.00 2.84 13.87
C VAL A 234 -2.80 4.06 13.43
N LEU A 235 -3.47 4.67 14.41
CA LEU A 235 -4.08 6.00 14.28
C LEU A 235 -3.12 7.01 14.88
N VAL A 236 -2.86 8.12 14.19
CA VAL A 236 -2.03 9.21 14.70
C VAL A 236 -2.88 10.47 14.82
N ARG A 237 -3.04 10.98 16.04
CA ARG A 237 -3.71 12.25 16.30
C ARG A 237 -2.69 13.38 16.22
N VAL A 238 -3.02 14.42 15.46
CA VAL A 238 -2.27 15.67 15.43
C VAL A 238 -3.16 16.74 16.04
N GLU A 239 -2.66 17.37 17.11
CA GLU A 239 -3.34 18.45 17.82
C GLU A 239 -2.96 19.81 17.22
N GLY A 240 -3.87 20.79 17.26
CA GLY A 240 -3.63 22.13 16.72
C GLY A 240 -4.93 22.81 16.27
N GLU A 241 -4.81 23.93 15.55
CA GLU A 241 -5.97 24.65 14.99
C GLU A 241 -6.73 23.80 13.95
N ARG A 242 -6.01 22.92 13.24
CA ARG A 242 -6.56 21.92 12.33
C ARG A 242 -6.31 20.52 12.89
N GLU A 243 -6.97 20.22 14.00
CA GLU A 243 -6.87 18.90 14.61
C GLU A 243 -7.43 17.82 13.68
N LEU A 244 -6.70 16.72 13.55
CA LEU A 244 -7.17 15.54 12.83
C LEU A 244 -6.53 14.25 13.33
N ILE A 245 -7.10 13.12 12.88
CA ILE A 245 -6.56 11.79 13.12
C ILE A 245 -6.25 11.14 11.77
N PHE A 246 -4.97 10.90 11.52
CA PHE A 246 -4.52 10.07 10.41
C PHE A 246 -4.84 8.60 10.72
N GLY A 247 -5.72 8.01 9.93
CA GLY A 247 -5.95 6.55 9.94
C GLY A 247 -4.80 5.80 9.26
N ASP A 248 -4.79 4.48 9.29
CA ASP A 248 -3.95 3.68 8.39
C ASP A 248 -2.47 4.15 8.29
N VAL A 249 -1.84 4.47 9.43
CA VAL A 249 -0.42 4.82 9.46
C VAL A 249 0.40 3.57 9.69
N LEU A 250 1.27 3.22 8.74
CA LEU A 250 2.09 2.03 8.80
C LEU A 250 3.31 2.21 9.72
N ILE A 251 3.52 1.29 10.66
CA ILE A 251 4.76 1.23 11.44
C ILE A 251 5.81 0.43 10.67
N ARG A 252 7.00 1.02 10.52
CA ARG A 252 8.17 0.39 9.90
C ARG A 252 9.30 0.34 10.92
N VAL A 253 9.71 -0.86 11.31
CA VAL A 253 10.76 -1.06 12.32
C VAL A 253 12.03 -1.58 11.67
N HIS A 254 13.13 -0.84 11.82
CA HIS A 254 14.44 -1.28 11.35
C HIS A 254 15.56 -0.69 12.22
N PRO A 255 16.68 -1.40 12.46
CA PRO A 255 17.78 -0.89 13.29
C PRO A 255 18.43 0.40 12.79
N SER A 256 18.29 0.73 11.49
CA SER A 256 18.83 1.97 10.91
C SER A 256 17.84 3.13 10.89
N PHE A 257 16.61 2.93 11.39
CA PHE A 257 15.58 3.96 11.37
C PHE A 257 15.66 4.87 12.59
N GLN A 258 15.41 6.15 12.35
CA GLN A 258 15.21 7.14 13.39
C GLN A 258 13.72 7.47 13.49
N LEU A 259 13.25 7.74 14.72
CA LEU A 259 11.84 8.00 14.99
C LEU A 259 11.33 9.24 14.22
N ALA A 260 10.52 9.02 13.19
CA ALA A 260 9.88 10.09 12.42
C ALA A 260 8.63 9.58 11.69
N MET A 261 7.57 10.38 11.68
CA MET A 261 6.39 10.17 10.85
C MET A 261 6.58 10.87 9.51
N HIS A 262 6.48 10.12 8.42
CA HIS A 262 6.55 10.65 7.07
C HIS A 262 5.15 10.75 6.48
N ILE A 263 4.80 11.96 6.05
CA ILE A 263 3.57 12.29 5.32
C ILE A 263 3.92 13.12 4.08
N ASP A 264 3.05 13.10 3.07
CA ASP A 264 3.24 13.94 1.89
C ASP A 264 2.76 15.39 2.11
N THR A 265 2.94 16.24 1.09
CA THR A 265 2.51 17.65 1.16
C THR A 265 1.00 17.84 1.18
N ASP A 266 0.21 16.93 0.59
CA ASP A 266 -1.25 17.04 0.62
C ASP A 266 -1.76 16.73 2.04
N GLU A 267 -1.19 15.70 2.67
CA GLU A 267 -1.48 15.29 4.04
C GLU A 267 -1.07 16.34 5.07
N ALA A 268 0.12 16.93 4.91
CA ALA A 268 0.63 17.94 5.85
C ALA A 268 -0.15 19.27 5.81
N ASN A 269 -0.74 19.61 4.66
CA ASN A 269 -1.50 20.85 4.48
C ASN A 269 -2.98 20.75 4.89
N ALA A 270 -3.50 19.53 5.07
CA ALA A 270 -4.88 19.27 5.46
C ALA A 270 -5.16 19.86 6.84
#